data_AF-A0A379W5J3-F1
#
_entry.id   AF-A0A379W5J3-F1
#
_cell.length_a   1.000
_cell.length_b   1.000
_cell.length_c   1.000
_cell.angle_alpha   90.00
_cell.angle_beta   90.00
_cell.angle_gamma   90.00
#
_symmetry.space_group_name_H-M   'P 1'
#
loop_
_entity.id
_entity.type
_entity.pdbx_description
1 polymer ?
#
loop_
_entity_poly.entity_id
_entity_poly.type
_entity_poly.pdbx_seq_one_letter_code
_entity_poly.pdbx_strand_id
1 'polypeptide(L)'
;MPGVLLWFFKGVIALLLAFAVGLIVYYYLEIRPIAQTALQSASFWLSESPQTRFLRRAAAKIHPKSYTARLLYTQAGVDGHFRTAIWVFWLDSLYRDDELYAMMLAQAYYGRDSQVTRFTVRKMRR
;
A
#
# COMPACT_ATOMS: atom_id res chain seq x y z
N MET A 1 -31.91 -0.58 35.87
CA MET A 1 -31.60 -0.99 34.48
C MET A 1 -30.10 -0.94 34.07
N PRO A 2 -29.10 -1.19 34.96
CA PRO A 2 -27.68 -1.19 34.54
C PRO A 2 -27.24 -2.46 33.79
N GLY A 3 -27.92 -3.61 34.00
CA GLY A 3 -27.57 -4.88 33.36
C GLY A 3 -27.75 -4.90 31.84
N VAL A 4 -28.80 -4.26 31.33
CA VAL A 4 -29.07 -4.15 29.88
C VAL A 4 -28.05 -3.26 29.19
N LEU A 5 -27.64 -2.17 29.85
CA LEU A 5 -26.62 -1.24 29.34
C LEU A 5 -25.24 -1.93 29.24
N LEU A 6 -24.84 -2.67 30.27
CA LEU A 6 -23.61 -3.48 30.26
C LEU A 6 -23.62 -4.55 29.18
N TRP A 7 -24.76 -5.20 28.94
CA TRP A 7 -24.91 -6.19 27.87
C TRP A 7 -24.75 -5.54 26.48
N PHE A 8 -25.38 -4.38 26.26
CA PHE A 8 -25.23 -3.60 25.04
C PHE A 8 -23.78 -3.20 24.79
N PHE A 9 -23.08 -2.64 25.79
CA PHE A 9 -21.67 -2.26 25.66
C PHE A 9 -20.77 -3.46 25.33
N LYS A 10 -21.00 -4.62 25.96
CA LYS A 10 -20.28 -5.86 25.62
C LYS A 10 -20.52 -6.28 24.18
N GLY A 11 -21.76 -6.20 23.70
CA GLY A 11 -22.10 -6.48 22.30
C GLY A 11 -21.41 -5.54 21.31
N VAL A 12 -21.39 -4.24 21.61
CA VAL A 12 -20.70 -3.24 20.78
C VAL A 12 -19.19 -3.49 20.76
N ILE A 13 -18.57 -3.76 21.91
CA ILE A 13 -17.13 -4.07 21.98
C ILE A 13 -16.80 -5.34 21.20
N ALA A 14 -17.62 -6.40 21.32
CA ALA A 14 -17.43 -7.63 20.58
C ALA A 14 -17.55 -7.41 19.06
N LEU A 15 -18.49 -6.58 18.62
CA LEU A 15 -18.64 -6.20 17.21
C LEU A 15 -17.42 -5.42 16.70
N LEU A 16 -16.94 -4.45 17.47
CA LEU A 16 -15.74 -3.68 17.12
C LEU A 16 -14.50 -4.57 17.04
N LEU A 17 -14.35 -5.53 17.96
CA LEU A 17 -13.27 -6.51 17.93
C LEU A 17 -13.37 -7.42 16.71
N ALA A 18 -14.55 -7.94 16.39
CA ALA A 18 -14.76 -8.76 15.19
C ALA A 18 -14.45 -7.97 13.91
N PHE A 19 -14.86 -6.70 13.85
CA PHE A 19 -14.54 -5.80 12.74
C PHE A 19 -13.02 -5.54 12.63
N ALA A 20 -12.34 -5.28 13.75
CA ALA A 20 -10.89 -5.08 13.78
C ALA A 20 -10.13 -6.33 13.33
N VAL A 21 -10.54 -7.52 13.79
CA VAL A 21 -9.97 -8.79 13.33
C VAL A 21 -10.20 -8.97 11.82
N GLY A 22 -11.40 -8.65 11.32
CA GLY A 22 -11.70 -8.65 9.89
C GLY A 22 -10.78 -7.75 9.08
N LEU A 23 -10.52 -6.53 9.56
CA LEU A 23 -9.56 -5.60 8.93
C LEU A 23 -8.12 -6.12 8.92
N ILE A 24 -7.69 -6.77 10.01
CA ILE A 24 -6.34 -7.36 10.11
C ILE A 24 -6.21 -8.53 9.12
N VAL A 25 -7.19 -9.43 9.10
CA VAL A 25 -7.20 -10.57 8.16
C VAL A 25 -7.19 -10.05 6.71
N TYR A 26 -8.02 -9.05 6.42
CA TYR A 26 -8.05 -8.39 5.12
C TYR A 26 -6.69 -7.81 4.73
N TYR A 27 -6.00 -7.16 5.67
CA TYR A 27 -4.65 -6.65 5.45
C TYR A 27 -3.65 -7.75 5.08
N TYR A 28 -3.64 -8.87 5.80
CA TYR A 28 -2.68 -9.95 5.52
C TYR A 28 -2.95 -10.69 4.21
N LEU A 29 -4.22 -10.89 3.86
CA LEU A 29 -4.60 -11.65 2.67
C LEU A 29 -4.52 -10.82 1.39
N GLU A 30 -4.96 -9.55 1.42
CA GLU A 30 -5.04 -8.74 0.21
C GLU A 30 -3.96 -7.66 0.14
N ILE A 31 -3.70 -6.96 1.25
CA ILE A 31 -2.85 -5.75 1.23
C ILE A 31 -1.37 -6.08 1.20
N ARG A 32 -0.93 -6.89 2.17
CA ARG A 32 0.46 -7.26 2.38
C ARG A 32 1.14 -7.85 1.14
N PRO A 33 0.59 -8.85 0.42
CA PRO A 33 1.30 -9.45 -0.70
C PRO A 33 1.52 -8.47 -1.85
N ILE A 34 0.55 -7.61 -2.14
CA ILE A 34 0.64 -6.60 -3.22
C ILE A 34 1.60 -5.47 -2.83
N ALA A 35 1.56 -5.02 -1.57
CA ALA A 35 2.52 -4.01 -1.10
C ALA A 35 3.96 -4.54 -1.13
N GLN A 36 4.17 -5.83 -0.80
CA GLN A 36 5.48 -6.46 -0.88
C GLN A 36 6.00 -6.59 -2.31
N THR A 37 5.16 -6.95 -3.28
CA THR A 37 5.59 -6.99 -4.69
C THR A 37 5.90 -5.60 -5.21
N ALA A 38 5.10 -4.58 -4.86
CA ALA A 38 5.37 -3.19 -5.22
C ALA A 38 6.65 -2.64 -4.58
N LEU A 39 6.94 -3.00 -3.33
CA LEU A 39 8.20 -2.68 -2.65
C LEU A 39 9.41 -3.32 -3.33
N GLN A 40 9.28 -4.60 -3.71
CA GLN A 40 10.36 -5.33 -4.35
C GLN A 40 10.70 -4.72 -5.72
N SER A 41 9.69 -4.36 -6.53
CA SER A 41 9.90 -3.66 -7.79
C SER A 41 10.42 -2.23 -7.60
N ALA A 42 10.10 -1.60 -6.47
CA ALA A 42 10.59 -0.28 -6.07
C ALA A 42 12.01 -0.26 -5.47
N SER A 43 12.62 -1.42 -5.23
CA SER A 43 13.96 -1.52 -4.61
C SER A 43 15.02 -0.66 -5.31
N PHE A 44 14.97 -0.55 -6.63
CA PHE A 44 15.84 0.34 -7.41
C PHE A 44 15.63 1.82 -7.07
N TRP A 45 14.38 2.26 -6.98
CA TRP A 45 14.01 3.64 -6.65
C TRP A 45 14.24 3.98 -5.18
N LEU A 46 14.22 2.97 -4.31
CA LEU A 46 14.56 3.07 -2.89
C LEU A 46 16.07 3.19 -2.63
N SER A 47 16.91 2.94 -3.64
CA SER A 47 18.37 3.05 -3.52
C SER A 47 18.82 4.41 -2.97
N GLU A 48 19.91 4.42 -2.21
CA GLU A 48 20.45 5.62 -1.55
C GLU A 48 21.22 6.56 -2.48
N SER A 49 21.17 6.34 -3.79
CA SER A 49 21.87 7.20 -4.73
C SER A 49 21.39 8.66 -4.58
N PRO A 50 22.27 9.66 -4.73
CA PRO A 50 21.91 11.07 -4.55
C PRO A 50 20.75 11.51 -5.45
N GLN A 51 20.71 11.00 -6.68
CA GLN A 51 19.70 11.31 -7.70
C GLN A 51 18.33 10.72 -7.34
N THR A 52 18.26 9.44 -6.95
CA THR A 52 17.00 8.79 -6.55
C THR A 52 16.44 9.37 -5.25
N ARG A 53 17.31 9.75 -4.31
CA ARG A 53 16.90 10.42 -3.06
C ARG A 53 16.31 11.81 -3.33
N PHE A 54 16.91 12.58 -4.23
CA PHE A 54 16.37 13.89 -4.62
C PHE A 54 15.01 13.77 -5.29
N LEU A 55 14.88 12.87 -6.27
CA LEU A 55 13.62 12.65 -6.99
C LEU A 55 12.49 12.18 -6.06
N ARG A 56 12.76 11.27 -5.12
CA ARG A 56 11.78 10.84 -4.11
C ARG A 56 11.31 11.98 -3.23
N ARG A 57 12.24 12.81 -2.72
CA ARG A 57 11.90 13.95 -1.85
C ARG A 57 11.17 15.06 -2.60
N ALA A 58 11.57 15.35 -3.83
CA ALA A 58 10.90 16.34 -4.67
C ALA A 58 9.49 15.90 -5.02
N ALA A 59 9.31 14.62 -5.37
CA ALA A 59 8.00 14.11 -5.72
C ALA A 59 7.06 13.92 -4.52
N ALA A 60 7.59 13.54 -3.34
CA ALA A 60 6.83 13.52 -2.09
C ALA A 60 6.27 14.91 -1.72
N LYS A 61 6.90 16.00 -2.19
CA LYS A 61 6.37 17.37 -2.02
C LYS A 61 5.27 17.73 -3.04
N ILE A 62 5.23 17.06 -4.19
CA ILE A 62 4.31 17.39 -5.29
C ILE A 62 3.05 16.53 -5.21
N HIS A 63 3.18 15.26 -4.82
CA HIS A 63 2.06 14.32 -4.76
C HIS A 63 1.70 13.96 -3.32
N PRO A 64 0.45 14.21 -2.88
CA PRO A 64 0.00 13.78 -1.56
C PRO A 64 -0.13 12.26 -1.50
N LYS A 65 0.14 11.66 -0.34
CA LYS A 65 0.09 10.19 -0.13
C LYS A 65 -1.20 9.54 -0.63
N SER A 66 -2.32 10.21 -0.37
CA SER A 66 -3.65 9.75 -0.80
C SER A 66 -3.77 9.62 -2.32
N TYR A 67 -3.09 10.49 -3.09
CA TYR A 67 -3.08 10.45 -4.54
C TYR A 67 -2.20 9.32 -5.08
N THR A 68 -1.03 9.11 -4.47
CA THR A 68 -0.11 8.02 -4.81
C THR A 68 -0.73 6.65 -4.52
N ALA A 69 -1.33 6.48 -3.33
CA ALA A 69 -2.05 5.27 -2.94
C ALA A 69 -3.28 5.00 -3.81
N ARG A 70 -4.00 6.07 -4.20
CA ARG A 70 -5.10 5.97 -5.15
C ARG A 70 -4.61 5.49 -6.51
N LEU A 71 -3.56 6.09 -7.08
CA LEU A 71 -3.00 5.73 -8.39
C LEU A 71 -2.49 4.29 -8.46
N LEU A 72 -1.80 3.82 -7.41
CA LEU A 72 -1.39 2.42 -7.27
C LEU A 72 -2.58 1.46 -7.42
N TYR A 73 -3.79 1.90 -7.06
CA TYR A 73 -4.95 1.04 -6.87
C TYR A 73 -6.15 1.28 -7.81
N THR A 74 -6.28 2.47 -8.43
CA THR A 74 -7.44 2.89 -9.26
C THR A 74 -7.72 2.09 -10.53
N GLN A 75 -7.05 0.95 -10.73
CA GLN A 75 -7.42 -0.02 -11.77
C GLN A 75 -8.42 -1.10 -11.29
N ALA A 76 -8.92 -1.05 -10.05
CA ALA A 76 -10.05 -1.87 -9.63
C ALA A 76 -11.34 -1.06 -9.76
N GLY A 77 -12.32 -1.59 -10.51
CA GLY A 77 -13.55 -0.91 -10.93
C GLY A 77 -14.47 -0.36 -9.83
N VAL A 78 -15.61 0.17 -10.28
CA VAL A 78 -16.51 1.15 -9.63
C VAL A 78 -17.07 0.73 -8.25
N ASP A 79 -17.02 -0.55 -7.87
CA ASP A 79 -17.36 -1.01 -6.49
C ASP A 79 -16.29 -0.66 -5.44
N GLY A 80 -15.18 -0.06 -5.87
CA GLY A 80 -13.92 0.02 -5.14
C GLY A 80 -13.72 1.19 -4.18
N HIS A 81 -14.68 2.07 -3.89
CA HIS A 81 -14.41 3.26 -3.06
C HIS A 81 -14.08 2.93 -1.60
N PHE A 82 -14.86 2.07 -0.96
CA PHE A 82 -14.60 1.63 0.43
C PHE A 82 -13.34 0.78 0.52
N ARG A 83 -13.14 -0.11 -0.47
CA ARG A 83 -11.91 -0.89 -0.62
C ARG A 83 -10.70 0.03 -0.76
N THR A 84 -10.76 1.00 -1.67
CA THR A 84 -9.70 2.01 -1.88
C THR A 84 -9.44 2.81 -0.60
N ALA A 85 -10.46 3.16 0.18
CA ALA A 85 -10.29 3.87 1.44
C ALA A 85 -9.54 3.03 2.49
N ILE A 86 -9.91 1.76 2.67
CA ILE A 86 -9.19 0.82 3.56
C ILE A 86 -7.73 0.66 3.10
N TRP A 87 -7.53 0.56 1.79
CA TRP A 87 -6.21 0.46 1.19
C TRP A 87 -5.36 1.70 1.42
N VAL A 88 -5.89 2.88 1.15
CA VAL A 88 -5.23 4.16 1.40
C VAL A 88 -4.91 4.29 2.89
N PHE A 89 -5.84 3.92 3.79
CA PHE A 89 -5.62 3.94 5.23
C PHE A 89 -4.44 3.06 5.66
N TRP A 90 -4.37 1.81 5.20
CA TRP A 90 -3.27 0.91 5.55
C TRP A 90 -1.94 1.34 4.92
N LEU A 91 -1.95 1.76 3.66
CA LEU A 91 -0.75 2.23 2.96
C LEU A 91 -0.19 3.51 3.60
N ASP A 92 -1.05 4.44 3.96
CA ASP A 92 -0.70 5.70 4.64
C ASP A 92 -0.14 5.46 6.05
N SER A 93 -0.70 4.48 6.76
CA SER A 93 -0.29 4.12 8.12
C SER A 93 1.05 3.36 8.18
N LEU A 94 1.34 2.54 7.15
CA LEU A 94 2.47 1.61 7.18
C LEU A 94 3.69 2.08 6.38
N TYR A 95 3.50 2.93 5.38
CA TYR A 95 4.57 3.32 4.45
C TYR A 95 4.81 4.82 4.45
N ARG A 96 6.07 5.19 4.26
CA ARG A 96 6.47 6.61 4.16
C ARG A 96 6.16 7.15 2.76
N ASP A 97 6.05 8.47 2.65
CA ASP A 97 5.78 9.18 1.37
C ASP A 97 6.73 8.74 0.26
N ASP A 98 8.02 8.62 0.59
CA ASP A 98 9.08 8.29 -0.35
C ASP A 98 9.05 6.83 -0.79
N GLU A 99 8.55 5.93 0.06
CA GLU A 99 8.32 4.52 -0.26
C GLU A 99 7.10 4.35 -1.16
N LEU A 100 5.98 5.00 -0.83
CA LEU A 100 4.77 4.99 -1.65
C LEU A 100 5.04 5.54 -3.04
N TYR A 101 5.82 6.61 -3.14
CA TYR A 101 6.21 7.18 -4.42
C TYR A 101 7.12 6.23 -5.23
N ALA A 102 8.09 5.58 -4.57
CA ALA A 102 8.94 4.59 -5.22
C ALA A 102 8.13 3.40 -5.77
N MET A 103 7.12 2.94 -5.01
CA MET A 103 6.17 1.92 -5.46
C MET A 103 5.34 2.37 -6.66
N MET A 104 4.82 3.60 -6.63
CA MET A 104 4.08 4.17 -7.76
C MET A 104 4.95 4.26 -9.02
N LEU A 105 6.19 4.72 -8.90
CA LEU A 105 7.14 4.76 -10.01
C LEU A 105 7.42 3.35 -10.54
N ALA A 106 7.64 2.38 -9.67
CA ALA A 106 7.87 1.01 -10.09
C ALA A 106 6.67 0.44 -10.85
N GLN A 107 5.45 0.69 -10.37
CA GLN A 107 4.22 0.30 -11.07
C GLN A 107 4.05 1.02 -12.41
N ALA A 108 4.39 2.31 -12.50
CA ALA A 108 4.30 3.07 -13.74
C ALA A 108 5.32 2.62 -14.81
N TYR A 109 6.54 2.27 -14.39
CA TYR A 109 7.63 1.89 -15.30
C TYR A 109 7.62 0.41 -15.67
N TYR A 110 7.30 -0.47 -14.73
CA TYR A 110 7.34 -1.91 -14.96
C TYR A 110 5.93 -2.48 -15.24
N GLY A 111 4.86 -1.87 -14.77
CA GLY A 111 3.49 -2.41 -14.85
C GLY A 111 3.10 -3.27 -13.65
N ARG A 112 1.80 -3.58 -13.52
CA ARG A 112 1.22 -4.29 -12.36
C ARG A 112 1.67 -5.75 -12.21
N ASP A 113 2.01 -6.40 -13.34
CA ASP A 113 2.29 -7.84 -13.43
C ASP A 113 3.77 -8.17 -13.61
N SER A 114 4.63 -7.15 -13.69
CA SER A 114 6.06 -7.33 -13.86
C SER A 114 6.73 -7.51 -12.51
N GLN A 115 6.52 -8.69 -11.93
CA GLN A 115 7.63 -9.40 -11.33
C GLN A 115 8.66 -9.73 -12.44
N VAL A 116 9.29 -8.72 -13.06
CA VAL A 116 10.42 -8.98 -13.95
C VAL A 116 11.63 -9.15 -13.06
N THR A 117 11.73 -10.35 -12.51
CA THR A 117 12.89 -11.22 -12.71
C THR A 117 14.06 -10.47 -13.35
N ARG A 118 14.94 -9.85 -12.54
CA ARG A 118 16.21 -9.38 -13.08
C ARG A 118 17.41 -9.46 -12.13
N PHE A 119 17.63 -10.70 -11.69
CA PHE A 119 18.93 -11.38 -11.85
C PHE A 119 19.40 -11.50 -13.33
N THR A 120 18.82 -10.75 -14.27
CA THR A 120 19.22 -10.68 -15.69
C THR A 120 20.09 -9.45 -15.93
N VAL A 121 21.08 -9.24 -15.05
CA VAL A 121 22.35 -8.57 -15.40
C VAL A 121 23.18 -9.49 -16.33
N ARG A 122 22.73 -10.72 -16.60
CA ARG A 122 23.45 -11.70 -17.43
C ARG A 122 23.22 -11.62 -18.95
N LYS A 123 22.41 -10.68 -19.47
CA LYS A 123 22.09 -10.63 -20.91
C LYS A 123 22.30 -9.27 -21.57
N MET A 124 23.29 -8.51 -21.12
CA MET A 124 23.85 -7.35 -21.83
C MET A 124 25.39 -7.31 -21.70
N ARG A 125 26.03 -8.47 -21.88
CA ARG A 125 27.40 -8.56 -22.39
C ARG A 125 27.33 -9.34 -23.70
N ARG A 126 27.11 -8.61 -24.79
CA ARG A 126 27.76 -8.91 -26.06
C ARG A 126 28.71 -7.76 -26.32
#